data_AF-A0A1C5GJZ6-F1
#
_entry.id   AF-A0A1C5GJZ6-F1
#
_cell.length_a   1.000
_cell.length_b   1.000
_cell.length_c   1.000
_cell.angle_alpha   90.00
_cell.angle_beta   90.00
_cell.angle_gamma   90.00
#
_symmetry.space_group_name_H-M   'P 1'
#
loop_
_entity.id
_entity.type
_entity.pdbx_description
1 polymer ?
#
loop_
_entity_poly.entity_id
_entity_poly.type
_entity_poly.pdbx_seq_one_letter_code
_entity_poly.pdbx_strand_id
1 'polypeptide(L)' 'MTQENHLFSGTVAENIRFGRPTADDAAVQAAARAIGAHDFIAALPDGYATEVHRRGGRLSAGQRQLVAFARAFLAAPGC' A
#
# COMPACT_ATOMS: atom_id res chain seq x y z
N MET A 1 18.84 8.93 -9.03
CA MET A 1 17.79 9.75 -8.40
C MET A 1 17.00 8.84 -7.48
N THR A 2 17.17 9.03 -6.18
CA THR A 2 16.62 8.18 -5.13
C THR A 2 15.10 8.36 -5.09
N GLN A 3 14.35 7.44 -5.71
CA GLN A 3 12.92 7.28 -5.43
C GLN A 3 12.83 6.76 -4.00
N GLU A 4 12.99 7.67 -3.05
CA GLU A 4 12.94 7.34 -1.65
C GLU A 4 11.56 6.75 -1.37
N ASN A 5 11.60 5.53 -0.90
CA ASN A 5 10.50 4.65 -0.55
C ASN A 5 9.72 5.18 0.69
N HIS A 6 9.53 6.49 0.78
CA HIS A 6 8.82 7.21 1.84
C HIS A 6 7.34 6.81 1.77
N LEU A 7 7.04 5.71 2.44
CA LEU A 7 5.69 5.42 2.87
C LEU A 7 5.31 6.51 3.86
N PHE A 8 4.19 7.16 3.60
CA PHE A 8 3.67 8.22 4.45
C PHE A 8 3.23 7.65 5.80
N SER A 9 3.35 8.46 6.84
CA SER A 9 2.78 8.15 8.15
C SER A 9 1.26 8.06 8.03
N GLY A 10 0.75 6.85 8.18
CA GLY A 10 -0.66 6.51 8.00
C GLY A 10 -0.83 5.01 7.84
N THR A 11 -2.02 4.62 7.42
CA THR A 11 -2.36 3.21 7.17
C THR A 11 -1.83 2.72 5.81
N VAL A 12 -1.74 1.40 5.63
CA VAL A 12 -1.42 0.81 4.32
C VAL A 12 -2.46 1.23 3.27
N ALA A 13 -3.75 1.24 3.62
CA ALA A 13 -4.81 1.72 2.73
C ALA A 13 -4.61 3.18 2.30
N GLU A 14 -4.28 4.08 3.23
CA GLU A 14 -4.01 5.48 2.89
C GLU A 14 -2.81 5.63 1.96
N ASN A 15 -1.75 4.85 2.17
CA ASN A 15 -0.58 4.88 1.30
C ASN A 15 -0.89 4.44 -0.13
N ILE A 16 -1.76 3.44 -0.29
CA ILE A 16 -2.21 2.96 -1.60
C ILE A 16 -3.14 4.00 -2.24
N ARG A 17 -4.13 4.49 -1.48
CA ARG A 17 -5.07 5.54 -1.90
C ARG A 17 -4.36 6.84 -2.28
N PHE A 18 -3.18 7.11 -1.71
CA PHE A 18 -2.37 8.27 -2.07
C PHE A 18 -2.03 8.32 -3.58
N GLY A 19 -1.94 7.16 -4.24
CA GLY A 19 -1.73 7.09 -5.69
C GLY A 19 -2.94 7.54 -6.51
N ARG A 20 -4.15 7.42 -5.96
CA ARG A 20 -5.40 7.87 -6.56
C ARG A 20 -6.41 8.25 -5.46
N PRO A 21 -6.42 9.51 -5.01
CA PRO A 21 -7.27 9.93 -3.88
C PRO A 21 -8.77 9.81 -4.17
N THR A 22 -9.16 9.70 -5.44
CA THR A 22 -10.53 9.45 -5.90
C THR A 22 -10.94 7.98 -5.88
N ALA A 23 -10.04 7.07 -5.52
CA ALA A 23 -10.33 5.64 -5.45
C ALA A 23 -11.09 5.28 -4.18
N ASP A 24 -12.21 4.58 -4.33
CA ASP A 24 -12.91 3.92 -3.23
C ASP A 24 -12.07 2.80 -2.61
N ASP A 25 -12.40 2.44 -1.37
CA ASP A 25 -11.74 1.36 -0.64
C ASP A 25 -11.80 0.03 -1.40
N ALA A 26 -12.85 -0.19 -2.20
CA ALA A 26 -12.96 -1.34 -3.10
C ALA A 26 -11.88 -1.34 -4.19
N ALA A 27 -11.56 -0.18 -4.77
CA ALA A 27 -10.52 -0.04 -5.79
C ALA A 27 -9.12 -0.21 -5.17
N VAL A 28 -8.91 0.30 -3.95
CA VAL A 28 -7.68 0.06 -3.17
C VAL A 28 -7.48 -1.43 -2.91
N GLN A 29 -8.54 -2.14 -2.50
CA GLN A 29 -8.50 -3.59 -2.32
C GLN A 29 -8.25 -4.33 -3.63
N ALA A 30 -8.88 -3.93 -4.73
CA ALA A 30 -8.67 -4.52 -6.05
C ALA A 30 -7.22 -4.34 -6.53
N ALA A 31 -6.63 -3.15 -6.38
CA ALA A 31 -5.24 -2.88 -6.72
C ALA A 31 -4.28 -3.71 -5.85
N ALA A 32 -4.55 -3.78 -4.55
CA ALA A 32 -3.77 -4.63 -3.64
C ALA A 32 -3.89 -6.12 -3.99
N ARG A 33 -5.07 -6.60 -4.42
CA ARG A 33 -5.27 -7.98 -4.89
C ARG A 33 -4.53 -8.24 -6.20
N ALA A 34 -4.61 -7.32 -7.15
CA ALA A 34 -3.98 -7.45 -8.46
C ALA A 34 -2.45 -7.65 -8.38
N ILE A 35 -1.80 -7.03 -7.39
CA ILE A 35 -0.36 -7.15 -7.19
C ILE A 35 0.05 -8.17 -6.11
N GLY A 36 -0.92 -8.91 -5.52
CA GLY A 36 -0.66 -9.87 -4.45
C GLY A 36 -0.34 -9.23 -3.08
N ALA A 37 -0.57 -7.93 -2.92
CA ALA A 37 -0.44 -7.26 -1.64
C ALA A 37 -1.57 -7.59 -0.67
N HIS A 38 -2.78 -7.88 -1.17
CA HIS A 38 -3.95 -8.18 -0.33
C HIS A 38 -3.68 -9.31 0.66
N ASP A 39 -2.99 -10.36 0.24
CA ASP A 39 -2.74 -11.55 1.05
C ASP A 39 -1.85 -11.23 2.26
N PHE A 40 -0.74 -10.50 2.03
CA PHE A 40 0.10 -10.06 3.15
C PHE A 40 -0.60 -9.03 4.03
N ILE A 41 -1.37 -8.11 3.43
CA ILE A 41 -2.09 -7.08 4.19
C ILE A 41 -3.12 -7.75 5.08
N ALA A 42 -3.88 -8.71 4.55
CA ALA A 42 -4.87 -9.48 5.31
C ALA A 42 -4.22 -10.37 6.40
N ALA A 43 -2.96 -10.76 6.22
CA ALA A 43 -2.19 -11.48 7.24
C ALA A 43 -1.67 -10.57 8.38
N LEU A 44 -1.75 -9.24 8.25
CA LEU A 44 -1.41 -8.31 9.34
C LEU A 44 -2.56 -8.24 10.36
N PRO A 45 -2.27 -8.04 11.65
CA PRO A 45 -3.29 -7.99 12.71
C PRO A 45 -4.35 -6.90 12.47
N ASP A 46 -3.96 -5.78 11.86
CA ASP A 46 -4.83 -4.64 11.57
C ASP A 46 -5.23 -4.56 10.08
N GLY A 47 -4.82 -5.53 9.26
CA GLY A 47 -5.18 -5.54 7.85
C GLY A 47 -4.72 -4.29 7.09
N TYR A 48 -5.65 -3.71 6.34
CA TYR A 48 -5.49 -2.44 5.63
C TYR A 48 -5.29 -1.22 6.55
N ALA A 49 -5.75 -1.32 7.79
CA ALA A 49 -5.58 -0.30 8.82
C ALA A 49 -4.21 -0.38 9.52
N THR A 50 -3.34 -1.33 9.12
CA THR A 50 -1.99 -1.42 9.69
C THR A 50 -1.22 -0.12 9.46
N GLU A 51 -0.72 0.46 10.55
CA GLU A 51 0.08 1.68 10.52
C GLU A 51 1.52 1.40 10.08
N VAL A 52 1.99 2.12 9.08
CA VAL A 52 3.34 1.93 8.53
C VAL A 52 4.43 2.63 9.38
N HIS A 53 4.06 3.52 10.31
CA HIS A 53 5.00 4.43 10.99
C HIS A 53 5.24 4.17 12.49
N ARG A 54 4.44 3.34 13.17
CA ARG A 54 4.56 3.20 14.64
C ARG A 54 5.73 2.27 15.03
N ARG A 55 6.95 2.83 15.08
CA ARG A 55 8.12 2.53 15.93
C ARG A 55 8.52 1.07 16.29
N GLY A 56 7.96 0.03 15.68
CA GLY A 56 8.25 -1.37 16.00
C GLY A 56 7.93 -2.39 14.89
N GLY A 57 6.95 -2.11 14.02
CA GLY A 57 6.63 -2.96 12.87
C GLY A 57 7.35 -2.51 11.60
N ARG A 58 8.61 -2.90 11.41
CA ARG A 58 9.30 -2.64 10.13
C ARG A 58 8.70 -3.55 9.05
N LEU A 59 7.88 -3.00 8.14
CA LEU A 59 7.60 -3.68 6.87
C LEU A 59 8.94 -4.03 6.23
N SER A 60 9.10 -5.30 5.86
CA SER A 60 10.31 -5.76 5.16
C SER A 60 10.46 -5.01 3.85
N ALA A 61 11.69 -4.97 3.30
CA ALA A 61 11.94 -4.29 2.02
C ALA A 61 10.96 -4.73 0.91
N GLY A 62 10.66 -6.03 0.83
CA GLY A 62 9.67 -6.56 -0.12
C GLY A 62 8.24 -6.08 0.12
N GLN A 63 7.79 -5.99 1.38
CA GLN A 63 6.45 -5.47 1.69
C GLN A 63 6.33 -3.98 1.36
N ARG A 64 7.38 -3.20 1.59
CA ARG A 64 7.42 -1.78 1.19
C ARG A 64 7.40 -1.61 -0.33
N GLN A 65 8.07 -2.49 -1.07
CA GLN A 65 7.97 -2.53 -2.53
C GLN A 65 6.56 -2.88 -2.98
N LEU A 66 5.90 -3.86 -2.36
CA LEU A 66 4.51 -4.21 -2.69
C LEU A 66 3.57 -3.01 -2.49
N VAL A 67 3.68 -2.27 -1.38
CA VAL A 67 2.85 -1.07 -1.18
C VAL A 67 3.16 0.01 -2.23
N ALA A 68 4.43 0.20 -2.60
CA ALA A 68 4.81 1.12 -3.67
C ALA A 68 4.25 0.68 -5.04
N PHE A 69 4.25 -0.61 -5.35
CA PHE A 69 3.65 -1.18 -6.55
C PHE A 69 2.13 -1.02 -6.57
N ALA A 70 1.43 -1.29 -5.46
CA ALA A 70 -0.01 -1.07 -5.35
C ALA A 70 -0.36 0.41 -5.59
N ARG A 71 0.45 1.34 -5.06
CA ARG A 71 0.29 2.77 -5.31
C ARG A 71 0.48 3.13 -6.79
N ALA A 72 1.53 2.61 -7.42
CA ALA A 72 1.79 2.83 -8.84
C ALA A 72 0.69 2.23 -9.73
N PHE A 73 0.22 1.02 -9.41
CA PHE A 73 -0.87 0.34 -10.09
C PHE A 73 -2.19 1.11 -9.97
N LEU A 74 -2.50 1.64 -8.78
CA LEU A 74 -3.70 2.45 -8.57
C LEU A 74 -3.62 3.82 -9.25
N ALA A 75 -2.42 4.42 -9.32
CA ALA A 75 -2.17 5.70 -9.98
C ALA A 75 -2.24 5.62 -11.51
N ALA A 76 -1.90 4.48 -12.09
CA ALA A 76 -1.96 4.22 -13.53
C ALA A 76 -2.88 3.03 -13.84
N PRO A 77 -4.22 3.19 -13.69
CA PRO A 77 -5.17 2.14 -14.05
C PRO A 77 -5.34 2.12 -15.58
N GLY A 78 -4.39 1.50 -16.28
CA GLY A 78 -4.47 1.22 -17.71
C GLY A 78 -4.02 2.35 -18.64
N CYS A 79 -2.93 2.09 -19.35
CA CYS A 79 -2.96 2.27 -20.81
C CYS A 79 -3.34 0.93 -21.42
#